data_AF-A0A4Q4UP00-F1
#
_entry.id   AF-A0A4Q4UP00-F1
#
_cell.length_a   1.000
_cell.length_b   1.000
_cell.length_c   1.000
_cell.angle_alpha   90.00
_cell.angle_beta   90.00
_cell.angle_gamma   90.00
#
_symmetry.space_group_name_H-M   'P 1'
#
loop_
_entity.id
_entity.type
_entity.pdbx_description
1 polymer ?
#
loop_
_entity_poly.entity_id
_entity_poly.type
_entity_poly.pdbx_seq_one_letter_code
_entity_poly.pdbx_strand_id
1 'polypeptide(L)'
;MEAVEVDGWTCVAGTGQFEEGDLAVFFEVDSFLPASDPRFRVKSGRVRGQISQGILEPLDDFPEILAAWVDLEIRHEGREAERLLRETAFECSLGIKKFEATATGERARKSHQILMPVFIPRTDRERVQYLPDVFEKWRDEIFQGTIKMDGSSMTVYFVRNDSPLMDKLAPLVTEGKQAAAQPNGQVGVCSRNVEKPESQGGYLWTSTKENALPEKLSRLNRNIALQGELCASSIQKNFEGFPLGFHGFSCLQLGTLTSEDT
;
A
#
# COMPACT_ATOMS: atom_id res chain seq x y z
N MET A 1 -28.02 -1.98 -18.63
CA MET A 1 -26.65 -1.82 -18.11
C MET A 1 -25.80 -1.24 -19.21
N GLU A 2 -24.92 -0.33 -18.86
CA GLU A 2 -23.97 0.33 -19.76
C GLU A 2 -22.60 0.47 -19.08
N ALA A 3 -21.55 0.68 -19.85
CA ALA A 3 -20.24 1.03 -19.30
C ALA A 3 -20.19 2.53 -19.04
N VAL A 4 -19.69 2.87 -17.86
CA VAL A 4 -19.42 4.24 -17.42
C VAL A 4 -17.94 4.35 -17.12
N GLU A 5 -17.34 5.47 -17.52
CA GLU A 5 -15.96 5.81 -17.21
C GLU A 5 -15.92 6.72 -15.98
N VAL A 6 -15.06 6.36 -15.02
CA VAL A 6 -14.81 7.13 -13.79
C VAL A 6 -13.32 7.29 -13.68
N ASP A 7 -12.82 8.49 -13.98
CA ASP A 7 -11.39 8.75 -14.20
C ASP A 7 -10.81 7.74 -15.20
N GLY A 8 -9.78 6.97 -14.83
CA GLY A 8 -9.22 5.88 -15.66
C GLY A 8 -9.88 4.52 -15.48
N TRP A 9 -11.00 4.41 -14.77
CA TRP A 9 -11.71 3.15 -14.53
C TRP A 9 -12.94 3.00 -15.42
N THR A 10 -13.25 1.75 -15.79
CA THR A 10 -14.53 1.40 -16.41
C THR A 10 -15.35 0.54 -15.44
N CYS A 11 -16.57 0.95 -15.14
CA CYS A 11 -17.54 0.19 -14.35
C CYS A 11 -18.84 0.01 -15.13
N VAL A 12 -19.63 -1.01 -14.80
CA VAL A 12 -20.93 -1.25 -15.42
C VAL A 12 -22.04 -0.77 -14.48
N ALA A 13 -22.86 0.17 -14.96
CA ALA A 13 -23.98 0.75 -14.24
C ALA A 13 -25.33 0.40 -14.90
N GLY A 14 -26.44 0.79 -14.27
CA GLY A 14 -27.77 0.78 -14.90
C GLY A 14 -27.81 1.71 -16.12
N THR A 15 -28.65 1.38 -17.12
CA THR A 15 -28.76 2.24 -18.32
C THR A 15 -29.52 3.51 -17.97
N GLY A 16 -28.94 4.67 -18.30
CA GLY A 16 -29.46 5.99 -17.95
C GLY A 16 -29.40 6.28 -16.45
N GLN A 17 -28.55 5.58 -15.70
CA GLN A 17 -28.38 5.81 -14.27
C GLN A 17 -27.52 7.04 -13.98
N PHE A 18 -26.59 7.37 -14.88
CA PHE A 18 -25.67 8.49 -14.75
C PHE A 18 -25.56 9.23 -16.09
N GLU A 19 -25.36 10.54 -16.02
CA GLU A 19 -24.98 11.42 -17.13
C GLU A 19 -23.54 11.92 -16.96
N GLU A 20 -22.91 12.36 -18.06
CA GLU A 20 -21.55 12.89 -18.02
C GLU A 20 -21.49 14.15 -17.14
N GLY A 21 -20.62 14.13 -16.13
CA GLY A 21 -20.45 15.22 -15.16
C GLY A 21 -21.18 15.01 -13.84
N ASP A 22 -21.98 13.96 -13.69
CA ASP A 22 -22.63 13.63 -12.42
C ASP A 22 -21.59 13.34 -11.32
N LEU A 23 -21.86 13.82 -10.11
CA LEU A 23 -21.16 13.40 -8.91
C LEU A 23 -21.72 12.06 -8.42
N ALA A 24 -20.82 11.13 -8.13
CA ALA A 24 -21.16 9.77 -7.71
C ALA A 24 -20.11 9.23 -6.74
N VAL A 25 -20.51 8.21 -5.98
CA VAL A 25 -19.64 7.51 -5.04
C VAL A 25 -19.05 6.29 -5.72
N PHE A 26 -17.74 6.30 -5.94
CA PHE A 26 -17.03 5.19 -6.55
C PHE A 26 -16.31 4.34 -5.49
N PHE A 27 -16.67 3.06 -5.41
CA PHE A 27 -15.98 2.07 -4.59
C PHE A 27 -14.95 1.32 -5.45
N GLU A 28 -13.67 1.54 -5.17
CA GLU A 28 -12.58 0.88 -5.89
C GLU A 28 -12.58 -0.64 -5.65
N VAL A 29 -11.99 -1.38 -6.60
CA VAL A 29 -11.59 -2.78 -6.41
C VAL A 29 -10.82 -2.96 -5.09
N ASP A 30 -11.10 -4.06 -4.39
CA ASP A 30 -10.61 -4.38 -3.05
C ASP A 30 -11.20 -3.54 -1.92
N SER A 31 -12.18 -2.67 -2.19
CA SER A 31 -13.05 -2.13 -1.14
C SER A 31 -13.84 -3.27 -0.46
N PHE A 32 -13.84 -3.25 0.87
CA PHE A 32 -14.58 -4.15 1.74
C PHE A 32 -15.71 -3.35 2.39
N LEU A 33 -16.91 -3.53 1.85
CA LEU A 33 -18.11 -2.81 2.27
C LEU A 33 -18.63 -3.39 3.60
N PRO A 34 -19.44 -2.64 4.37
CA PRO A 34 -20.08 -3.13 5.59
C PRO A 34 -20.83 -4.44 5.34
N ALA A 35 -20.88 -5.32 6.34
CA ALA A 35 -21.48 -6.65 6.21
C ALA A 35 -22.98 -6.64 5.86
N SER A 36 -23.65 -5.50 6.06
CA SER A 36 -25.02 -5.26 5.61
C SER A 36 -25.16 -5.14 4.10
N ASP A 37 -24.09 -4.79 3.38
CA ASP A 37 -24.07 -4.73 1.93
C ASP A 37 -23.77 -6.13 1.35
N PRO A 38 -24.67 -6.74 0.56
CA PRO A 38 -24.48 -8.09 0.01
C PRO A 38 -23.31 -8.20 -0.97
N ARG A 39 -22.76 -7.06 -1.43
CA ARG A 39 -21.63 -7.01 -2.35
C ARG A 39 -20.29 -7.02 -1.63
N PHE A 40 -20.27 -6.84 -0.30
CA PHE A 40 -19.19 -6.85 0.73
C PHE A 40 -17.71 -6.84 0.31
N ARG A 41 -17.29 -7.49 -0.78
CA ARG A 41 -15.99 -7.33 -1.42
C ARG A 41 -16.11 -6.93 -2.90
N VAL A 42 -15.64 -5.75 -3.22
CA VAL A 42 -15.54 -5.24 -4.59
C VAL A 42 -14.38 -5.93 -5.33
N LYS A 43 -14.64 -6.42 -6.54
CA LYS A 43 -13.66 -7.12 -7.37
C LYS A 43 -13.79 -6.65 -8.82
N SER A 44 -12.69 -6.78 -9.57
CA SER A 44 -12.80 -6.74 -11.03
C SER A 44 -13.62 -7.92 -11.53
N GLY A 45 -14.49 -7.65 -12.50
CA GLY A 45 -15.34 -8.65 -13.14
C GLY A 45 -15.51 -8.36 -14.63
N ARG A 46 -16.24 -9.25 -15.30
CA ARG A 46 -16.76 -8.99 -16.65
C ARG A 46 -18.26 -9.14 -16.65
N VAL A 47 -18.95 -8.15 -17.19
CA VAL A 47 -20.40 -8.17 -17.38
C VAL A 47 -20.67 -8.13 -18.87
N ARG A 48 -21.26 -9.20 -19.42
CA ARG A 48 -21.55 -9.34 -20.86
C ARG A 48 -20.36 -9.02 -21.78
N GLY A 49 -19.15 -9.40 -21.36
CA GLY A 49 -17.91 -9.21 -22.12
C GLY A 49 -17.19 -7.88 -21.85
N GLN A 50 -17.83 -6.91 -21.20
CA GLN A 50 -17.19 -5.66 -20.80
C GLN A 50 -16.54 -5.78 -19.41
N ILE A 51 -15.37 -5.16 -19.26
CA ILE A 51 -14.67 -5.09 -17.97
C ILE A 51 -15.47 -4.16 -17.05
N SER A 52 -15.64 -4.57 -15.80
CA SER A 52 -16.22 -3.75 -14.73
C SER A 52 -15.29 -3.80 -13.53
N GLN A 53 -14.76 -2.65 -13.14
CA GLN A 53 -13.83 -2.51 -12.03
C GLN A 53 -14.36 -1.45 -11.08
N GLY A 54 -14.77 -1.87 -9.90
CA GLY A 54 -15.42 -1.01 -8.93
C GLY A 54 -16.95 -1.09 -8.99
N ILE A 55 -17.57 -0.31 -8.11
CA ILE A 55 -19.02 -0.09 -8.04
C ILE A 55 -19.22 1.43 -8.03
N LEU A 56 -20.19 1.92 -8.81
CA LEU A 56 -20.58 3.32 -8.85
C LEU A 56 -21.99 3.46 -8.31
N GLU A 57 -22.17 4.34 -7.33
CA GLU A 57 -23.47 4.60 -6.70
C GLU A 57 -23.83 6.10 -6.77
N PRO A 58 -25.12 6.44 -6.88
CA PRO A 58 -25.57 7.82 -6.80
C PRO A 58 -25.15 8.48 -5.48
N LEU A 59 -24.80 9.77 -5.54
CA LEU A 59 -24.45 10.54 -4.35
C LEU A 59 -25.60 10.60 -3.32
N ASP A 60 -26.84 10.58 -3.82
CA ASP A 60 -28.08 10.67 -3.04
C ASP A 60 -28.24 9.54 -2.01
N ASP A 61 -27.57 8.40 -2.22
CA ASP A 61 -27.63 7.25 -1.32
C ASP A 61 -26.74 7.43 -0.06
N PHE A 62 -25.96 8.52 0.02
CA PHE A 62 -24.96 8.76 1.06
C PHE A 62 -25.15 10.11 1.76
N PRO A 63 -26.02 10.20 2.78
CA PRO A 63 -26.35 11.46 3.44
C PRO A 63 -25.15 12.14 4.11
N GLU A 64 -24.17 11.38 4.59
CA GLU A 64 -22.90 11.90 5.13
C GLU A 64 -22.05 12.64 4.08
N ILE A 65 -22.07 12.18 2.83
CA ILE A 65 -21.34 12.85 1.73
C ILE A 65 -22.13 14.07 1.27
N LEU A 66 -23.46 13.98 1.15
CA LEU A 66 -24.31 15.13 0.84
C LEU A 66 -24.15 16.25 1.88
N ALA A 67 -24.07 15.90 3.16
CA ALA A 67 -23.85 16.88 4.23
C ALA A 67 -22.49 17.58 4.06
N ALA A 68 -21.44 16.84 3.73
CA ALA A 68 -20.12 17.41 3.43
C ALA A 68 -20.15 18.29 2.17
N TRP A 69 -20.88 17.86 1.13
CA TRP A 69 -21.06 18.61 -0.11
C TRP A 69 -21.71 19.98 0.13
N VAL A 70 -22.86 20.00 0.83
CA VAL A 70 -23.58 21.25 1.16
C VAL A 70 -22.68 22.22 1.93
N ASP A 71 -21.91 21.71 2.90
CA ASP A 71 -20.99 22.52 3.68
C ASP A 71 -19.81 23.06 2.85
N LEU A 72 -19.29 22.27 1.90
CA LEU A 72 -18.27 22.72 0.95
C LEU A 72 -18.80 23.78 -0.02
N GLU A 73 -20.02 23.63 -0.55
CA GLU A 73 -20.64 24.62 -1.44
C GLU A 73 -20.90 25.97 -0.76
N ILE A 74 -21.16 25.97 0.55
CA ILE A 74 -21.30 27.21 1.33
C ILE A 74 -19.95 27.92 1.48
N ARG A 75 -18.87 27.16 1.61
CA ARG A 75 -17.53 27.67 1.97
C ARG A 75 -16.65 27.95 0.74
N HIS A 76 -16.93 27.32 -0.39
CA HIS A 76 -16.10 27.35 -1.59
C HIS A 76 -16.96 27.48 -2.85
N GLU A 77 -16.43 28.13 -3.88
CA GLU A 77 -17.14 28.32 -5.14
C GLU A 77 -17.03 27.08 -6.04
N GLY A 78 -18.18 26.50 -6.40
CA GLY A 78 -18.36 25.52 -7.49
C GLY A 78 -17.22 24.51 -7.63
N ARG A 79 -16.37 24.70 -8.64
CA ARG A 79 -15.27 23.77 -8.97
C ARG A 79 -14.30 23.50 -7.82
N GLU A 80 -14.09 24.46 -6.91
CA GLU A 80 -13.23 24.26 -5.76
C GLU A 80 -13.92 23.37 -4.71
N ALA A 81 -15.21 23.56 -4.46
CA ALA A 81 -16.00 22.67 -3.61
C ALA A 81 -15.97 21.23 -4.16
N GLU A 82 -16.13 21.09 -5.49
CA GLU A 82 -16.11 19.78 -6.16
C GLU A 82 -14.75 19.09 -6.02
N ARG A 83 -13.66 19.83 -6.25
CA ARG A 83 -12.30 19.33 -6.06
C ARG A 83 -12.07 18.85 -4.63
N LEU A 84 -12.46 19.66 -3.65
CA LEU A 84 -12.32 19.32 -2.23
C LEU A 84 -13.17 18.11 -1.83
N LEU A 85 -14.37 17.96 -2.39
CA LEU A 85 -15.20 16.78 -2.16
C LEU A 85 -14.51 15.52 -2.70
N ARG A 86 -13.98 15.55 -3.92
CA ARG A 86 -13.26 14.43 -4.55
C ARG A 86 -11.98 14.05 -3.80
N GLU A 87 -11.31 15.01 -3.18
CA GLU A 87 -10.12 14.80 -2.34
C GLU A 87 -10.44 14.35 -0.91
N THR A 88 -11.71 14.36 -0.51
CA THR A 88 -12.13 13.99 0.84
C THR A 88 -12.24 12.47 0.99
N ALA A 89 -11.58 11.95 2.02
CA ALA A 89 -11.59 10.54 2.41
C ALA A 89 -12.86 10.18 3.20
N PHE A 90 -13.77 9.43 2.59
CA PHE A 90 -15.05 9.00 3.21
C PHE A 90 -15.04 7.55 3.72
N GLU A 91 -13.95 6.80 3.57
CA GLU A 91 -13.91 5.39 3.95
C GLU A 91 -14.24 5.16 5.44
N CYS A 92 -13.80 6.06 6.32
CA CYS A 92 -14.06 5.96 7.74
C CYS A 92 -15.54 6.18 8.08
N SER A 93 -16.19 7.19 7.49
CA SER A 93 -17.60 7.50 7.73
C SER A 93 -18.52 6.43 7.14
N LEU A 94 -18.15 5.87 5.99
CA LEU A 94 -18.88 4.81 5.30
C LEU A 94 -18.59 3.40 5.86
N GLY A 95 -17.62 3.27 6.77
CA GLY A 95 -17.21 1.97 7.32
C GLY A 95 -16.52 1.06 6.30
N ILE A 96 -15.96 1.62 5.23
CA ILE A 96 -15.23 0.90 4.20
C ILE A 96 -13.84 0.54 4.72
N LYS A 97 -13.40 -0.69 4.41
CA LYS A 97 -12.03 -1.15 4.70
C LYS A 97 -11.39 -1.66 3.42
N LYS A 98 -10.07 -1.80 3.41
CA LYS A 98 -9.39 -2.53 2.33
C LYS A 98 -9.47 -4.04 2.61
N PHE A 99 -9.93 -4.82 1.62
CA PHE A 99 -9.86 -6.26 1.66
C PHE A 99 -8.41 -6.70 1.43
N GLU A 100 -7.84 -7.41 2.40
CA GLU A 100 -6.55 -8.08 2.25
C GLU A 100 -6.78 -9.59 2.40
N ALA A 101 -6.22 -10.37 1.47
CA ALA A 101 -6.27 -11.83 1.62
C ALA A 101 -5.55 -12.23 2.91
N THR A 102 -6.14 -13.13 3.70
CA THR A 102 -5.48 -13.64 4.89
C THR A 102 -4.19 -14.34 4.47
N ALA A 103 -3.06 -13.84 4.97
CA ALA A 103 -1.79 -14.54 4.82
C ALA A 103 -1.95 -15.96 5.39
N THR A 104 -1.66 -16.97 4.58
CA THR A 104 -1.71 -18.37 5.00
C THR A 104 -0.71 -18.58 6.13
N GLY A 105 -1.21 -18.77 7.36
CA GLY A 105 -0.42 -19.32 8.47
C GLY A 105 -0.05 -18.39 9.62
N GLU A 106 -0.27 -17.06 9.54
CA GLU A 106 0.06 -16.17 10.66
C GLU A 106 -1.20 -15.79 11.46
N ARG A 107 -1.44 -16.49 12.59
CA ARG A 107 -2.31 -15.95 13.64
C ARG A 107 -1.63 -14.72 14.23
N ALA A 108 -2.10 -13.53 13.89
CA ALA A 108 -1.66 -12.28 14.50
C ALA A 108 -1.89 -12.34 16.01
N ARG A 109 -0.83 -12.66 16.78
CA ARG A 109 -0.82 -12.39 18.22
C ARG A 109 -0.77 -10.87 18.38
N LYS A 110 -1.82 -10.28 18.96
CA LYS A 110 -1.99 -8.83 19.17
C LYS A 110 -1.03 -8.23 20.22
N SER A 111 -0.01 -8.95 20.69
CA SER A 111 0.88 -8.47 21.75
C SER A 111 2.22 -7.97 21.17
N HIS A 112 2.55 -6.71 21.42
CA HIS A 112 3.85 -6.04 21.23
C HIS A 112 4.45 -6.08 19.81
N GLN A 113 3.71 -5.57 18.82
CA GLN A 113 4.30 -5.33 17.49
C GLN A 113 5.10 -4.02 17.50
N ILE A 114 6.31 -4.06 16.95
CA ILE A 114 7.13 -2.86 16.74
C ILE A 114 6.67 -2.24 15.42
N LEU A 115 6.24 -0.98 15.43
CA LEU A 115 5.84 -0.29 14.21
C LEU A 115 7.06 -0.08 13.29
N MET A 116 6.82 -0.10 11.97
CA MET A 116 7.85 0.31 11.03
C MET A 116 8.28 1.76 11.32
N PRO A 117 9.59 2.09 11.30
CA PRO A 117 10.04 3.44 11.57
C PRO A 117 9.43 4.47 10.62
N VAL A 118 8.88 5.56 11.19
CA VAL A 118 8.07 6.55 10.46
C VAL A 118 8.82 7.31 9.38
N PHE A 119 10.13 7.45 9.52
CA PHE A 119 11.01 8.12 8.54
C PHE A 119 11.33 7.25 7.32
N ILE A 120 10.83 6.01 7.27
CA ILE A 120 10.97 5.15 6.10
C ILE A 120 9.66 5.25 5.30
N PRO A 121 9.71 5.74 4.04
CA PRO A 121 8.50 5.86 3.23
C PRO A 121 7.89 4.49 2.97
N ARG A 122 6.57 4.43 2.80
CA ARG A 122 5.90 3.20 2.41
C ARG A 122 6.15 2.86 0.94
N THR A 123 5.93 1.59 0.60
CA THR A 123 6.08 1.06 -0.77
C THR A 123 4.81 1.19 -1.61
N ASP A 124 3.77 1.85 -1.07
CA ASP A 124 2.52 2.06 -1.79
C ASP A 124 2.78 2.90 -3.05
N ARG A 125 2.18 2.48 -4.16
CA ARG A 125 2.26 3.16 -5.45
C ARG A 125 0.86 3.40 -5.97
N GLU A 126 0.64 4.61 -6.46
CA GLU A 126 -0.64 4.99 -7.02
C GLU A 126 -0.96 4.17 -8.27
N ARG A 127 -2.25 3.86 -8.46
CA ARG A 127 -2.69 3.22 -9.69
C ARG A 127 -2.75 4.24 -10.83
N VAL A 128 -2.36 3.82 -12.03
CA VAL A 128 -2.38 4.70 -13.21
C VAL A 128 -3.79 5.23 -13.53
N GLN A 129 -4.84 4.50 -13.15
CA GLN A 129 -6.24 4.91 -13.32
C GLN A 129 -6.60 6.21 -12.57
N TYR A 130 -5.88 6.57 -11.51
CA TYR A 130 -6.05 7.84 -10.80
C TYR A 130 -5.23 8.99 -11.39
N LEU A 131 -4.48 8.74 -12.47
CA LEU A 131 -3.60 9.72 -13.10
C LEU A 131 -4.03 9.91 -14.57
N PRO A 132 -5.21 10.49 -14.84
CA PRO A 132 -5.78 10.55 -16.18
C PRO A 132 -4.91 11.31 -17.19
N ASP A 133 -4.12 12.28 -16.74
CA ASP A 133 -3.21 13.09 -17.56
C ASP A 133 -1.77 12.57 -17.58
N VAL A 134 -1.47 11.43 -16.94
CA VAL A 134 -0.09 10.95 -16.71
C VAL A 134 0.71 10.79 -17.99
N PHE A 135 0.09 10.27 -19.05
CA PHE A 135 0.77 10.03 -20.33
C PHE A 135 0.97 11.31 -21.13
N GLU A 136 0.20 12.36 -20.88
CA GLU A 136 0.40 13.67 -21.49
C GLU A 136 1.46 14.47 -20.73
N LYS A 137 1.32 14.52 -19.41
CA LYS A 137 2.22 15.22 -18.49
C LYS A 137 3.65 14.71 -18.58
N TRP A 138 3.83 13.41 -18.76
CA TRP A 138 5.14 12.76 -18.77
C TRP A 138 5.49 12.13 -20.12
N ARG A 139 4.89 12.63 -21.21
CA ARG A 139 5.02 12.08 -22.57
C ARG A 139 6.46 11.85 -23.01
N ASP A 140 7.32 12.81 -22.70
CA ASP A 140 8.71 12.85 -23.20
C ASP A 140 9.72 12.33 -22.15
N GLU A 141 9.25 11.87 -20.99
CA GLU A 141 10.10 11.33 -19.95
C GLU A 141 10.43 9.85 -20.16
N ILE A 142 11.61 9.45 -19.66
CA ILE A 142 12.06 8.05 -19.71
C ILE A 142 11.78 7.38 -18.36
N PHE A 143 11.01 6.30 -18.40
CA PHE A 143 10.68 5.51 -17.22
C PHE A 143 11.42 4.18 -17.17
N GLN A 144 11.76 3.75 -15.96
CA GLN A 144 12.23 2.39 -15.71
C GLN A 144 11.03 1.45 -15.57
N GLY A 145 10.84 0.56 -16.55
CA GLY A 145 9.88 -0.54 -16.43
C GLY A 145 10.39 -1.64 -15.49
N THR A 146 9.58 -2.03 -14.52
CA THR A 146 9.88 -3.15 -13.61
C THR A 146 8.67 -4.09 -13.52
N ILE A 147 8.92 -5.34 -13.15
CA ILE A 147 7.85 -6.31 -12.89
C ILE A 147 7.35 -6.10 -11.46
N LYS A 148 6.05 -5.87 -11.31
CA LYS A 148 5.41 -5.83 -10.00
C LYS A 148 5.16 -7.27 -9.52
N MET A 149 6.04 -7.75 -8.66
CA MET A 149 5.93 -9.08 -8.05
C MET A 149 4.69 -9.18 -7.14
N ASP A 150 4.04 -10.36 -7.12
CA ASP A 150 2.93 -10.65 -6.20
C ASP A 150 3.44 -11.39 -4.94
N GLY A 151 3.92 -10.62 -3.97
CA GLY A 151 4.53 -11.16 -2.75
C GLY A 151 4.05 -10.47 -1.47
N SER A 152 4.99 -10.29 -0.55
CA SER A 152 4.80 -9.51 0.67
C SER A 152 5.85 -8.41 0.77
N SER A 153 5.41 -7.16 0.92
CA SER A 153 6.30 -6.01 1.06
C SER A 153 7.33 -6.25 2.17
N MET A 154 8.59 -6.02 1.83
CA MET A 154 9.74 -6.21 2.69
C MET A 154 10.64 -4.97 2.62
N THR A 155 11.02 -4.46 3.78
CA THR A 155 12.00 -3.38 3.89
C THR A 155 13.16 -3.84 4.77
N VAL A 156 14.39 -3.63 4.32
CA VAL A 156 15.61 -3.83 5.12
C VAL A 156 16.32 -2.51 5.20
N TYR A 157 16.46 -1.95 6.41
CA TYR A 157 17.09 -0.66 6.61
C TYR A 157 18.37 -0.78 7.41
N PHE A 158 19.24 0.21 7.28
CA PHE A 158 20.40 0.41 8.11
C PHE A 158 20.47 1.86 8.57
N VAL A 159 20.67 2.08 9.87
CA VAL A 159 20.88 3.38 10.49
C VAL A 159 22.23 3.35 11.19
N ARG A 160 23.09 4.33 10.90
CA ARG A 160 24.41 4.45 11.53
C ARG A 160 24.26 4.85 13.01
N ASN A 161 25.22 4.42 13.84
CA ASN A 161 25.26 4.77 15.27
C ASN A 161 25.34 6.27 15.53
N ASP A 162 25.95 7.04 14.61
CA ASP A 162 26.11 8.49 14.72
C ASP A 162 24.92 9.28 14.14
N SER A 163 23.87 8.58 13.67
CA SER A 163 22.72 9.22 13.05
C SER A 163 21.69 9.64 14.10
N PRO A 164 21.09 10.84 13.99
CA PRO A 164 19.96 11.24 14.83
C PRO A 164 18.71 10.36 14.61
N LEU A 165 18.67 9.57 13.53
CA LEU A 165 17.60 8.60 13.31
C LEU A 165 17.64 7.44 14.30
N MET A 166 18.78 7.19 14.96
CA MET A 166 18.90 6.14 15.96
C MET A 166 17.94 6.37 17.13
N ASP A 167 17.73 7.63 17.53
CA ASP A 167 16.80 8.00 18.61
C ASP A 167 15.32 7.80 18.22
N LYS A 168 15.04 7.72 16.92
CA LYS A 168 13.69 7.47 16.37
C LYS A 168 13.39 5.96 16.23
N LEU A 169 14.34 5.08 16.49
CA LEU A 169 14.13 3.63 16.47
C LEU A 169 13.51 3.14 17.78
N ALA A 170 12.70 2.09 17.69
CA ALA A 170 12.16 1.46 18.88
C ALA A 170 13.33 0.88 19.73
N PRO A 171 13.31 1.05 21.07
CA PRO A 171 14.37 0.54 21.92
C PRO A 171 14.59 -0.95 21.70
N LEU A 172 15.86 -1.38 21.72
CA LEU A 172 16.24 -2.78 21.71
C LEU A 172 15.60 -3.48 22.91
N VAL A 173 14.47 -4.18 22.73
CA VAL A 173 13.81 -4.89 23.83
C VAL A 173 14.75 -5.97 24.34
N THR A 174 15.13 -5.87 25.62
CA THR A 174 16.11 -6.71 26.31
C THR A 174 15.65 -8.17 26.49
N GLU A 175 14.39 -8.47 26.20
CA GLU A 175 13.86 -9.83 26.21
C GLU A 175 13.67 -10.35 24.78
N GLY A 176 14.72 -11.00 24.26
CA GLY A 176 14.61 -11.82 23.05
C GLY A 176 15.18 -11.20 21.77
N LYS A 177 16.42 -10.72 21.83
CA LYS A 177 17.34 -10.52 20.68
C LYS A 177 16.70 -9.83 19.47
N GLN A 178 16.60 -8.50 19.51
CA GLN A 178 16.77 -7.73 18.28
C GLN A 178 18.18 -8.03 17.76
N ALA A 179 18.28 -8.70 16.62
CA ALA A 179 19.58 -9.05 16.06
C ALA A 179 19.65 -8.58 14.62
N ALA A 180 20.34 -7.44 14.46
CA ALA A 180 21.59 -7.37 13.73
C ALA A 180 22.27 -6.03 14.05
N ALA A 181 22.61 -5.80 15.33
CA ALA A 181 23.50 -4.71 15.68
C ALA A 181 24.83 -4.95 14.97
N GLN A 182 25.18 -4.05 14.07
CA GLN A 182 26.46 -4.01 13.38
C GLN A 182 27.41 -3.09 14.14
N PRO A 183 28.73 -3.22 13.99
CA PRO A 183 29.69 -2.40 14.73
C PRO A 183 29.47 -0.88 14.57
N ASN A 184 28.89 -0.46 13.43
CA ASN A 184 28.70 0.93 13.05
C ASN A 184 27.22 1.34 12.89
N GLY A 185 26.26 0.49 13.22
CA GLY A 185 24.85 0.82 13.06
C GLY A 185 23.88 -0.32 13.37
N GLN A 186 22.60 -0.04 13.22
CA GLN A 186 21.50 -0.97 13.42
C GLN A 186 20.87 -1.35 12.09
N VAL A 187 20.66 -2.66 11.89
CA VAL A 187 19.84 -3.19 10.79
C VAL A 187 18.47 -3.58 11.33
N GLY A 188 17.42 -3.15 10.66
CA GLY A 188 16.06 -3.60 10.93
C GLY A 188 15.40 -4.17 9.68
N VAL A 189 14.43 -5.06 9.91
CA VAL A 189 13.69 -5.75 8.85
C VAL A 189 12.20 -5.59 9.11
N CYS A 190 11.49 -4.98 8.17
CA CYS A 190 10.08 -4.69 8.25
C CYS A 190 9.29 -5.47 7.20
N SER A 191 8.09 -5.87 7.60
CA SER A 191 6.98 -6.13 6.68
C SER A 191 6.35 -4.80 6.23
N ARG A 192 5.16 -4.83 5.61
CA ARG A 192 4.43 -3.61 5.18
C ARG A 192 4.25 -2.55 6.28
N ASN A 193 3.96 -2.96 7.52
CA ASN A 193 3.57 -2.03 8.59
C ASN A 193 4.35 -2.18 9.89
N VAL A 194 5.06 -3.30 10.06
CA VAL A 194 5.71 -3.65 11.34
C VAL A 194 7.13 -4.11 11.12
N GLU A 195 8.02 -3.66 11.99
CA GLU A 195 9.35 -4.23 12.17
C GLU A 195 9.23 -5.59 12.86
N LYS A 196 9.92 -6.58 12.30
CA LYS A 196 9.92 -7.93 12.83
C LYS A 196 11.22 -8.17 13.60
N PRO A 197 11.17 -8.59 14.87
CA PRO A 197 12.35 -9.09 15.57
C PRO A 197 12.99 -10.26 14.82
N GLU A 198 14.30 -10.44 14.95
CA GLU A 198 15.04 -11.52 14.25
C GLU A 198 14.46 -12.90 14.54
N SER A 199 14.08 -13.14 15.80
CA SER A 199 13.45 -14.38 16.27
C SER A 199 12.04 -14.63 15.71
N GLN A 200 11.37 -13.61 15.16
CA GLN A 200 9.96 -13.65 14.77
C GLN A 200 9.68 -13.26 13.31
N GLY A 201 10.68 -12.81 12.54
CA GLY A 201 10.44 -12.39 11.15
C GLY A 201 10.54 -13.48 10.10
N GLY A 202 10.77 -14.74 10.47
CA GLY A 202 10.68 -15.88 9.57
C GLY A 202 11.46 -15.70 8.27
N TYR A 203 10.77 -15.76 7.13
CA TYR A 203 11.39 -15.63 5.80
C TYR A 203 11.91 -14.22 5.50
N LEU A 204 11.41 -13.17 6.16
CA LEU A 204 11.97 -11.81 6.01
C LEU A 204 13.43 -11.79 6.50
N TRP A 205 13.69 -12.29 7.70
CA TRP A 205 15.06 -12.37 8.23
C TRP A 205 15.90 -13.45 7.55
N THR A 206 15.31 -14.58 7.16
CA THR A 206 16.01 -15.63 6.43
C THR A 206 16.56 -15.08 5.10
N SER A 207 15.71 -14.43 4.30
CA SER A 207 16.11 -13.81 3.04
C SER A 207 17.14 -12.69 3.24
N THR A 208 16.98 -11.88 4.30
CA THR A 208 17.96 -10.83 4.66
C THR A 208 19.37 -11.41 4.90
N LYS A 209 19.45 -12.52 5.65
CA LYS A 209 20.73 -13.18 5.99
C LYS A 209 21.34 -13.92 4.82
N GLU A 210 20.55 -14.68 4.07
CA GLU A 210 21.02 -15.41 2.88
C GLU A 210 21.63 -14.47 1.83
N ASN A 211 21.11 -13.25 1.74
CA ASN A 211 21.64 -12.22 0.84
C ASN A 211 22.79 -11.39 1.45
N ALA A 212 23.22 -11.68 2.69
CA ALA A 212 24.22 -10.92 3.44
C ALA A 212 23.92 -9.41 3.47
N LEU A 213 22.65 -9.03 3.56
CA LEU A 213 22.25 -7.63 3.55
C LEU A 213 22.78 -6.87 4.78
N PRO A 214 22.78 -7.43 6.02
CA PRO A 214 23.30 -6.71 7.17
C PRO A 214 24.77 -6.27 6.99
N GLU A 215 25.62 -7.18 6.51
CA GLU A 215 27.04 -6.92 6.29
C GLU A 215 27.26 -5.97 5.11
N LYS A 216 26.48 -6.10 4.04
CA LYS A 216 26.54 -5.19 2.87
C LYS A 216 26.14 -3.77 3.25
N LEU A 217 25.05 -3.61 3.99
CA LEU A 217 24.55 -2.31 4.43
C LEU A 217 25.50 -1.65 5.44
N SER A 218 26.02 -2.43 6.41
CA SER A 218 27.06 -1.97 7.32
C SER A 218 28.30 -1.49 6.58
N ARG A 219 28.76 -2.23 5.56
CA ARG A 219 29.93 -1.88 4.75
C ARG A 219 29.71 -0.61 3.91
N LEU A 220 28.48 -0.36 3.46
CA LEU A 220 28.10 0.90 2.80
C LEU A 220 28.11 2.09 3.77
N ASN A 221 27.86 1.84 5.06
CA ASN A 221 27.92 2.83 6.14
C ASN A 221 27.14 4.12 5.84
N ARG A 222 25.89 3.97 5.35
CA ARG A 222 24.97 5.05 5.02
C ARG A 222 23.58 4.74 5.57
N ASN A 223 22.84 5.74 6.01
CA ASN A 223 21.45 5.54 6.42
C ASN A 223 20.61 5.24 5.17
N ILE A 224 20.22 3.99 4.96
CA ILE A 224 19.54 3.54 3.74
C ILE A 224 18.45 2.52 4.05
N ALA A 225 17.40 2.51 3.23
CA ALA A 225 16.39 1.46 3.22
C ALA A 225 16.32 0.81 1.83
N LEU A 226 16.44 -0.51 1.81
CA LEU A 226 16.13 -1.36 0.67
C LEU A 226 14.68 -1.77 0.77
N GLN A 227 13.89 -1.46 -0.25
CA GLN A 227 12.47 -1.75 -0.28
C GLN A 227 12.13 -2.59 -1.50
N GLY A 228 11.29 -3.59 -1.30
CA GLY A 228 10.94 -4.52 -2.36
C GLY A 228 9.94 -5.56 -1.87
N GLU A 229 9.93 -6.69 -2.54
CA GLU A 229 8.94 -7.73 -2.33
C GLU A 229 9.61 -9.05 -1.92
N LEU A 230 9.23 -9.59 -0.77
CA LEU A 230 9.52 -10.98 -0.41
C LEU A 230 8.60 -11.89 -1.22
N CYS A 231 9.20 -12.69 -2.09
CA CYS A 231 8.54 -13.61 -2.98
C CYS A 231 8.88 -15.04 -2.58
N ALA A 232 7.90 -15.95 -2.58
CA ALA A 232 8.15 -17.33 -2.20
C ALA A 232 7.13 -18.30 -2.78
N SER A 233 7.48 -19.58 -2.83
CA SER A 233 6.54 -20.65 -3.18
C SER A 233 5.39 -20.82 -2.19
N SER A 234 5.51 -20.22 -1.00
CA SER A 234 4.53 -20.26 0.10
C SER A 234 3.72 -18.96 0.24
N ILE A 235 4.00 -17.93 -0.56
CA ILE A 235 3.41 -16.59 -0.47
C ILE A 235 2.48 -16.34 -1.66
N GLN A 236 1.34 -15.67 -1.43
CA GLN A 236 0.36 -15.25 -2.46
C GLN A 236 0.02 -16.33 -3.51
N LYS A 237 -0.23 -17.55 -3.05
CA LYS A 237 -0.55 -18.72 -3.92
C LYS A 237 0.53 -19.02 -4.97
N ASN A 238 1.76 -18.52 -4.78
CA ASN A 238 2.87 -18.72 -5.69
C ASN A 238 2.54 -18.30 -7.13
N PHE A 239 2.01 -17.09 -7.32
CA PHE A 239 1.61 -16.59 -8.63
C PHE A 239 2.72 -16.74 -9.70
N GLU A 240 3.95 -16.48 -9.31
CA GLU A 240 5.13 -16.55 -10.18
C GLU A 240 5.63 -17.98 -10.45
N GLY A 241 5.07 -19.00 -9.80
CA GLY A 241 5.43 -20.40 -10.03
C GLY A 241 6.82 -20.80 -9.51
N PHE A 242 7.29 -20.20 -8.42
CA PHE A 242 8.59 -20.54 -7.82
C PHE A 242 8.66 -22.02 -7.37
N PRO A 243 9.84 -22.67 -7.46
CA PRO A 243 10.04 -24.02 -6.94
C PRO A 243 9.71 -24.13 -5.45
N LEU A 244 9.19 -25.28 -5.02
CA LEU A 244 8.84 -25.51 -3.62
C LEU A 244 10.04 -25.25 -2.69
N GLY A 245 9.87 -24.38 -1.71
CA GLY A 245 10.90 -23.99 -0.76
C GLY A 245 11.70 -22.75 -1.16
N PHE A 246 11.48 -22.19 -2.34
CA PHE A 246 12.09 -20.92 -2.74
C PHE A 246 11.52 -19.75 -1.93
N HIS A 247 12.42 -18.92 -1.42
CA HIS A 247 12.13 -17.64 -0.78
C HIS A 247 13.20 -16.65 -1.24
N GLY A 248 12.81 -15.46 -1.68
CA GLY A 248 13.75 -14.48 -2.19
C GLY A 248 13.24 -13.05 -2.06
N PHE A 249 14.17 -12.11 -1.88
CA PHE A 249 13.86 -10.68 -1.83
C PHE A 249 14.11 -10.04 -3.20
N SER A 250 13.04 -9.56 -3.82
CA SER A 250 13.09 -8.78 -5.06
C SER A 250 13.14 -7.29 -4.72
N CYS A 251 14.33 -6.70 -4.76
CA CYS A 251 14.52 -5.27 -4.49
C CYS A 251 13.91 -4.41 -5.61
N LEU A 252 13.16 -3.38 -5.23
CA LEU A 252 12.53 -2.45 -6.16
C LEU A 252 13.07 -1.02 -6.02
N GLN A 253 13.44 -0.62 -4.80
CA GLN A 253 13.86 0.73 -4.49
C GLN A 253 14.94 0.77 -3.42
N LEU A 254 15.85 1.73 -3.54
CA LEU A 254 16.81 2.10 -2.52
C LEU A 254 16.60 3.57 -2.16
N GLY A 255 16.30 3.85 -0.90
CA GLY A 255 16.16 5.21 -0.36
C GLY A 255 17.32 5.57 0.57
N THR A 256 17.77 6.83 0.52
CA THR A 256 18.59 7.39 1.61
C THR A 256 17.63 7.88 2.69
N LEU A 257 17.95 7.59 3.95
CA LEU A 257 17.11 7.98 5.08
C LEU A 257 17.61 9.30 5.65
N THR A 258 16.71 10.28 5.74
CA THR A 258 17.03 11.60 6.30
C THR A 258 16.12 11.92 7.48
N SER A 259 16.52 12.89 8.29
CA SER A 259 15.69 13.37 9.40
C SER A 259 14.52 14.24 8.95
N GLU A 260 14.52 14.70 7.69
CA GLU A 260 13.51 15.58 7.07
C GLU A 260 12.29 14.81 6.55
N ASP A 261 12.40 13.48 6.40
CA ASP A 261 11.34 12.59 5.91
C ASP A 261 10.25 12.30 6.98
N THR A 262 10.01 13.22 7.93
CA THR A 262 8.97 13.10 8.99
C THR A 262 7.93 14.18 8.91
#